data_AF-D5APT2-F1
#
_entry.id   AF-D5APT2-F1
#
_cell.length_a   1.000
_cell.length_b   1.000
_cell.length_c   1.000
_cell.angle_alpha   90.00
_cell.angle_beta   90.00
_cell.angle_gamma   90.00
#
_symmetry.space_group_name_H-M   'P 1'
#
loop_
_entity.id
_entity.type
_entity.pdbx_description
1 polymer ?
#
loop_
_entity_poly.entity_id
_entity_poly.type
_entity_poly.pdbx_seq_one_letter_code
_entity_poly.pdbx_strand_id
1 'polypeptide(L)'
;MCPDLDLLFQDLHRQRTKGEPLVQIRRGEWARKDHYYNAYQGREYAFAKPNPALEMLTMALQPVLGADIKSIRMLRDLMKVDPEMLEMALGVLFYWKV
;
A
#
# COMPACT_ATOMS: atom_id res chain seq x y z
N MET A 1 -9.07 -10.46 7.37
CA MET A 1 -8.43 -9.12 7.37
C MET A 1 -8.79 -8.44 8.67
N CYS A 2 -7.87 -7.67 9.26
CA CYS A 2 -8.18 -6.80 10.39
C CYS A 2 -8.91 -5.56 9.84
N PRO A 3 -10.21 -5.35 10.16
CA PRO A 3 -11.02 -4.32 9.51
C PRO A 3 -10.46 -2.91 9.67
N ASP A 4 -9.88 -2.61 10.84
CA ASP A 4 -9.37 -1.27 11.15
C ASP A 4 -8.08 -0.94 10.37
N LEU A 5 -7.23 -1.95 10.12
CA LEU A 5 -6.04 -1.80 9.28
C LEU A 5 -6.40 -1.57 7.82
N ASP A 6 -7.43 -2.28 7.32
CA ASP A 6 -7.95 -2.03 5.98
C ASP A 6 -8.51 -0.61 5.87
N LEU A 7 -9.27 -0.13 6.86
CA LEU A 7 -9.75 1.26 6.89
C LEU A 7 -8.61 2.28 6.82
N LEU A 8 -7.54 2.09 7.60
CA LEU A 8 -6.36 2.96 7.57
C LEU A 8 -5.71 2.99 6.18
N PHE A 9 -5.61 1.83 5.53
CA PHE A 9 -5.09 1.72 4.18
C PHE A 9 -5.98 2.42 3.16
N GLN A 10 -7.31 2.22 3.25
CA GLN A 10 -8.26 2.89 2.37
C GLN A 10 -8.22 4.42 2.55
N ASP A 11 -8.00 4.92 3.76
CA ASP A 11 -7.82 6.35 4.01
C ASP A 11 -6.56 6.91 3.35
N LEU A 12 -5.41 6.26 3.53
CA LEU A 12 -4.17 6.63 2.84
C LEU A 12 -4.35 6.61 1.33
N HIS A 13 -5.01 5.57 0.80
CA HIS A 13 -5.29 5.45 -0.62
C HIS A 13 -6.17 6.57 -1.16
N ARG A 14 -7.24 6.92 -0.44
CA ARG A 14 -8.11 8.07 -0.80
C ARG A 14 -7.34 9.38 -0.82
N GLN A 15 -6.43 9.59 0.12
CA GLN A 15 -5.62 10.82 0.18
C GLN A 15 -4.64 10.91 -0.99
N ARG A 16 -3.88 9.83 -1.24
CA ARG A 16 -2.85 9.78 -2.29
C ARG A 16 -3.40 9.95 -3.69
N THR A 17 -4.61 9.47 -3.91
CA THR A 17 -5.21 9.44 -5.23
C THR A 17 -6.25 10.54 -5.46
N LYS A 18 -6.32 11.49 -4.53
CA LYS A 18 -7.28 12.59 -4.58
C LYS A 18 -7.06 13.43 -5.84
N GLY A 19 -8.09 13.46 -6.70
CA GLY A 19 -8.06 14.24 -7.93
C GLY A 19 -7.37 13.55 -9.11
N GLU A 20 -6.83 12.34 -8.92
CA GLU A 20 -6.23 11.57 -10.02
C GLU A 20 -7.27 10.71 -10.72
N PRO A 21 -7.28 10.63 -12.07
CA PRO A 21 -8.17 9.73 -12.78
C PRO A 21 -7.71 8.27 -12.65
N LEU A 22 -8.68 7.34 -12.63
CA LEU A 22 -8.40 5.92 -12.82
C LEU A 22 -7.91 5.68 -14.25
N VAL A 23 -6.81 4.93 -14.38
CA VAL A 23 -6.22 4.53 -15.65
C VAL A 23 -6.24 3.01 -15.73
N GLN A 24 -6.67 2.48 -16.88
CA GLN A 24 -6.65 1.05 -17.11
C GLN A 24 -5.21 0.60 -17.41
N ILE A 25 -4.61 -0.16 -16.50
CA ILE A 25 -3.24 -0.69 -16.66
C ILE A 25 -3.22 -2.04 -17.36
N ARG A 26 -4.28 -2.85 -17.18
CA ARG A 26 -4.52 -4.14 -17.86
C ARG A 26 -6.01 -4.36 -18.00
N ARG A 27 -6.44 -5.29 -18.86
CA ARG A 27 -7.86 -5.59 -19.05
C ARG A 27 -8.53 -6.00 -17.73
N GLY A 28 -9.44 -5.14 -17.24
CA GLY A 28 -10.15 -5.35 -15.97
C GLY A 28 -9.39 -4.92 -14.70
N GLU A 29 -8.15 -4.45 -14.84
CA GLU A 29 -7.35 -3.89 -13.73
C GLU A 29 -7.20 -2.38 -13.92
N TRP A 30 -7.62 -1.64 -12.90
CA TRP A 30 -7.55 -0.20 -12.88
C TRP A 30 -6.69 0.24 -11.71
N ALA A 31 -5.85 1.24 -11.95
CA ALA A 31 -5.06 1.88 -10.92
C ALA A 31 -5.09 3.38 -11.15
N ARG A 32 -4.90 4.17 -10.10
CA ARG A 32 -4.61 5.60 -10.25
C ARG A 32 -3.11 5.74 -10.49
N LYS A 33 -2.59 6.94 -10.73
CA LYS A 33 -1.16 7.12 -11.03
C LYS A 33 -0.40 7.08 -9.71
N ASP A 34 -0.45 5.93 -9.07
CA ASP A 34 -0.19 5.83 -7.66
C ASP A 34 1.31 5.73 -7.36
N HIS A 35 1.76 6.57 -6.43
CA HIS A 35 3.14 6.65 -5.98
C HIS A 35 3.53 5.50 -5.03
N TYR A 36 2.92 4.32 -5.18
CA TYR A 36 3.19 3.19 -4.30
C TYR A 36 4.52 2.51 -4.64
N TYR A 37 5.19 2.02 -3.59
CA TYR A 37 6.38 1.18 -3.71
C TYR A 37 6.17 -0.07 -4.59
N ASN A 38 4.98 -0.66 -4.54
CA ASN A 38 4.63 -1.85 -5.31
C ASN A 38 3.40 -1.62 -6.18
N ALA A 39 3.48 -1.97 -7.47
CA ALA A 39 2.38 -1.84 -8.43
C ALA A 39 1.13 -2.70 -8.12
N TYR A 40 1.18 -3.60 -7.12
CA TYR A 40 0.01 -4.31 -6.61
C TYR A 40 -0.71 -3.54 -5.49
N GLN A 41 -0.04 -2.60 -4.82
CA GLN A 41 -0.68 -1.68 -3.89
C GLN A 41 -1.52 -0.67 -4.69
N GLY A 42 -2.74 -0.37 -4.24
CA GLY A 42 -3.58 0.63 -4.88
C GLY A 42 -4.41 0.16 -6.09
N ARG A 43 -4.27 -1.13 -6.49
CA ARG A 43 -5.13 -1.70 -7.53
C ARG A 43 -6.58 -1.76 -7.08
N GLU A 44 -7.45 -1.16 -7.86
CA GLU A 44 -8.90 -1.28 -7.73
C GLU A 44 -9.40 -2.35 -8.70
N TYR A 45 -10.17 -3.33 -8.20
CA TYR A 45 -10.75 -4.40 -9.01
C TYR A 45 -12.22 -4.14 -9.28
N ALA A 46 -12.61 -4.10 -10.55
CA ALA A 46 -13.98 -3.79 -10.98
C ALA A 46 -15.05 -4.77 -10.46
N PHE A 47 -14.65 -5.97 -10.02
CA PHE A 47 -15.58 -6.98 -9.49
C PHE A 47 -15.78 -6.90 -7.97
N ALA A 48 -14.91 -6.20 -7.24
CA ALA A 48 -15.05 -6.04 -5.79
C ALA A 48 -15.91 -4.80 -5.53
N LYS A 49 -17.02 -4.88 -4.79
CA LYS A 49 -17.80 -3.69 -4.38
C LYS A 49 -17.64 -3.48 -2.87
N PRO A 50 -17.29 -2.28 -2.39
CA PRO A 50 -17.07 -1.02 -3.11
C PRO A 50 -15.60 -0.85 -3.58
N ASN A 51 -15.22 -1.36 -4.77
CA ASN A 51 -13.88 -1.34 -5.40
C ASN A 51 -12.71 -0.99 -4.44
N PRO A 52 -12.48 -1.73 -3.33
CA PRO A 52 -11.47 -1.33 -2.38
C PRO A 52 -10.10 -1.50 -3.03
N ALA A 53 -9.19 -0.57 -2.76
CA ALA A 53 -7.80 -0.77 -3.11
C ALA A 53 -7.30 -1.99 -2.35
N LEU A 54 -6.58 -2.89 -3.02
CA LEU A 54 -6.13 -4.11 -2.36
C LEU A 54 -5.10 -3.77 -1.29
N GLU A 55 -5.47 -3.99 -0.02
CA GLU A 55 -4.61 -3.77 1.14
C GLU A 55 -3.45 -4.77 1.09
N MET A 56 -2.26 -4.24 0.85
CA MET A 56 -1.02 -5.01 0.72
C MET A 56 0.01 -4.46 1.70
N LEU A 57 -0.41 -4.09 2.92
CA LEU A 57 0.48 -3.61 3.99
C LEU A 57 1.56 -4.65 4.30
N THR A 58 1.25 -5.95 4.13
CA THR A 58 2.20 -7.05 4.23
C THR A 58 3.44 -6.90 3.33
N MET A 59 3.29 -6.28 2.15
CA MET A 59 4.42 -5.97 1.25
C MET A 59 5.33 -4.87 1.82
N ALA A 60 4.79 -3.94 2.60
CA ALA A 60 5.55 -2.92 3.30
C ALA A 60 6.14 -3.43 4.63
N LEU A 61 5.51 -4.42 5.27
CA LEU A 61 6.03 -5.07 6.48
C LEU A 61 7.23 -5.99 6.18
N GLN A 62 7.27 -6.64 5.00
CA GLN A 62 8.37 -7.52 4.61
C GLN A 62 9.76 -6.85 4.72
N PRO A 63 10.02 -5.67 4.12
CA PRO A 63 11.31 -5.00 4.26
C PRO A 63 11.63 -4.52 5.69
N VAL A 64 10.60 -4.26 6.51
CA VAL A 64 10.78 -3.78 7.89
C VAL A 64 11.14 -4.91 8.86
N LEU A 65 10.53 -6.10 8.67
CA LEU A 65 10.72 -7.25 9.56
C LEU A 65 11.84 -8.20 9.11
N GLY A 66 12.26 -8.13 7.84
CA GLY A 66 13.28 -9.01 7.29
C GLY A 66 14.72 -8.61 7.64
N ALA A 67 15.57 -9.60 7.90
CA ALA A 67 16.98 -9.40 8.30
C ALA A 67 18.01 -9.81 7.23
N ASP A 68 17.56 -10.28 6.05
CA ASP A 68 18.44 -10.68 4.96
C ASP A 68 18.85 -9.51 4.05
N ILE A 69 19.89 -9.69 3.24
CA ILE A 69 20.40 -8.66 2.31
C ILE A 69 19.31 -8.17 1.36
N LYS A 70 18.38 -9.07 0.97
CA LYS A 70 17.25 -8.71 0.11
C LYS A 70 16.33 -7.73 0.82
N SER A 71 15.93 -7.99 2.06
CA SER A 71 15.07 -7.11 2.84
C SER A 71 15.72 -5.76 3.11
N ILE A 72 17.04 -5.71 3.36
CA ILE A 72 17.78 -4.45 3.50
C ILE A 72 17.70 -3.60 2.22
N ARG A 73 17.83 -4.22 1.04
CA ARG A 73 17.67 -3.50 -0.24
C ARG A 73 16.24 -3.00 -0.42
N MET A 74 15.27 -3.86 -0.15
CA MET A 74 13.85 -3.49 -0.23
C MET A 74 13.51 -2.34 0.73
N LEU A 75 14.06 -2.33 1.94
CA LEU A 75 13.89 -1.25 2.91
C LEU A 75 14.49 0.06 2.40
N ARG A 76 15.71 0.02 1.85
CA ARG A 76 16.33 1.20 1.22
C ARG A 76 15.48 1.76 0.08
N ASP A 77 14.92 0.88 -0.75
CA ASP A 77 14.08 1.30 -1.87
C ASP A 77 12.76 1.88 -1.35
N LEU A 78 12.14 1.26 -0.36
CA LEU A 78 10.93 1.76 0.29
C LEU A 78 11.14 3.15 0.91
N MET A 79 12.26 3.36 1.64
CA MET A 79 12.63 4.66 2.20
C MET A 79 12.77 5.77 1.15
N LYS A 80 13.17 5.42 -0.09
CA LYS A 80 13.39 6.39 -1.17
C LYS A 80 12.15 6.62 -2.02
N VAL A 81 11.40 5.56 -2.31
CA VAL A 81 10.31 5.57 -3.28
C VAL A 81 8.98 5.89 -2.62
N ASP A 82 8.76 5.42 -1.38
CA ASP A 82 7.47 5.53 -0.71
C ASP A 82 7.63 5.63 0.83
N PRO A 83 8.16 6.75 1.34
CA PRO A 83 8.43 6.95 2.77
C PRO A 83 7.15 6.96 3.63
N GLU A 84 6.04 7.48 3.12
CA GLU A 84 4.75 7.46 3.82
C GLU A 84 4.24 6.02 4.06
N MET A 85 4.49 5.08 3.13
CA MET A 85 4.12 3.68 3.33
C MET A 85 5.01 3.00 4.39
N LEU A 86 6.27 3.42 4.50
CA LEU A 86 7.13 3.01 5.62
C LEU A 86 6.60 3.56 6.94
N GLU A 87 6.21 4.84 6.99
CA GLU A 87 5.61 5.44 8.20
C GLU A 87 4.33 4.72 8.61
N MET A 88 3.47 4.36 7.66
CA MET A 88 2.29 3.55 7.91
C MET A 88 2.65 2.19 8.51
N ALA A 89 3.61 1.47 7.91
CA ALA A 89 4.06 0.16 8.40
C ALA A 89 4.64 0.24 9.83
N LEU A 90 5.45 1.26 10.12
CA LEU A 90 5.99 1.52 11.46
C LEU A 90 4.90 1.92 12.46
N GLY A 91 3.96 2.77 12.03
CA GLY A 91 2.77 3.14 12.80
C GLY A 91 1.99 1.92 13.26
N VAL A 92 1.73 1.00 12.32
CA VAL A 92 1.03 -0.25 12.60
C VAL A 92 1.84 -1.15 13.55
N LEU A 93 3.15 -1.30 13.35
CA LEU A 93 3.97 -2.19 14.17
C LEU A 93 4.17 -1.71 15.61
N PHE A 94 4.33 -0.40 15.82
CA PHE A 94 4.79 0.14 17.10
C PHE A 94 3.73 0.93 17.86
N TYR A 95 2.69 1.42 17.19
CA TYR A 95 1.71 2.33 17.79
C TYR A 95 0.27 1.84 17.69
N TRP A 96 -0.03 0.84 16.85
CA TRP A 96 -1.34 0.22 16.81
C TRP A 96 -1.59 -0.58 18.07
N LYS A 97 -2.54 -0.12 18.88
CA LYS A 97 -3.03 -0.84 20.05
C LYS A 97 -4.45 -1.31 19.76
N VAL A 98 -4.65 -2.62 19.85
CA VAL A 98 -5.98 -3.27 19.82
C VAL A 98 -6.67 -3.04 21.16
#